data_AF-A0A3S3Q028-F1
#
_entry.id   AF-A0A3S3Q028-F1
#
_cell.length_a   1.000
_cell.length_b   1.000
_cell.length_c   1.000
_cell.angle_alpha   90.00
_cell.angle_beta   90.00
_cell.angle_gamma   90.00
#
_symmetry.space_group_name_H-M   'P 1'
#
loop_
_entity.id
_entity.type
_entity.pdbx_description
1 polymer ?
#
loop_
_entity_poly.entity_id
_entity_poly.type
_entity_poly.pdbx_seq_one_letter_code
_entity_poly.pdbx_strand_id
1 'polypeptide(L)'
;MDECLKTRLKELKFEAKRLLEATVEPSSCLELVDSIQRLGVAYHFEDEIKNGLDGVYGVGAHSGDDLYTAALQFRLLRQRGYGVTPDIFSKLLEKERTFKPCTSLDAKGLLSLYEASHTMIHGEEVLEDAKEFSVKHLNYLMGTYRAI
;
A
#
# COMPACT_ATOMS: atom_id res chain seq x y z
N MET A 1 24.50 4.06 26.49
CA MET A 1 24.19 3.26 25.29
C MET A 1 25.45 2.49 24.92
N ASP A 2 25.39 1.15 24.97
CA ASP A 2 26.52 0.25 24.69
C ASP A 2 27.11 0.53 23.29
N GLU A 3 28.44 0.56 23.18
CA GLU A 3 29.15 0.85 21.94
C GLU A 3 28.86 -0.19 20.86
N CYS A 4 28.64 -1.45 21.26
CA CYS A 4 28.21 -2.53 20.37
C CYS A 4 26.84 -2.22 19.72
N LEU A 5 25.88 -1.70 20.50
CA LEU A 5 24.54 -1.37 20.01
C LEU A 5 24.57 -0.21 19.00
N LYS A 6 25.44 0.79 19.21
CA LYS A 6 25.59 1.90 18.24
C LYS A 6 26.15 1.40 16.91
N THR A 7 27.12 0.51 16.95
CA THR A 7 27.71 -0.09 15.73
C THR A 7 26.67 -0.89 14.97
N ARG A 8 25.94 -1.78 15.67
CA ARG A 8 24.87 -2.57 15.05
C ARG A 8 23.76 -1.69 14.44
N LEU A 9 23.39 -0.59 15.11
CA LEU A 9 22.41 0.36 14.59
C LEU A 9 22.87 1.01 13.28
N LYS A 10 24.14 1.41 13.19
CA LYS A 10 24.71 2.00 11.97
C LYS A 10 24.73 0.99 10.81
N GLU A 11 25.14 -0.25 11.08
CA GLU A 11 25.14 -1.34 10.11
C GLU A 11 23.73 -1.60 9.55
N LEU A 12 22.74 -1.75 10.44
CA LEU A 12 21.35 -2.00 10.04
C LEU A 12 20.75 -0.85 9.25
N LYS A 13 21.05 0.41 9.63
CA LYS A 13 20.61 1.58 8.86
C LYS A 13 21.22 1.60 7.47
N PHE A 14 22.51 1.31 7.36
CA PHE A 14 23.20 1.26 6.09
C PHE A 14 22.60 0.19 5.17
N GLU A 15 22.32 -1.00 5.70
CA GLU A 15 21.76 -2.08 4.90
C GLU A 15 20.31 -1.80 4.48
N ALA A 16 19.48 -1.25 5.38
CA ALA A 16 18.12 -0.82 5.03
C ALA A 16 18.11 0.24 3.91
N LYS A 17 19.03 1.21 3.98
CA LYS A 17 19.23 2.20 2.92
C LYS A 17 19.59 1.55 1.59
N ARG A 18 20.56 0.63 1.59
CA ARG A 18 20.95 -0.11 0.39
C ARG A 18 19.80 -0.91 -0.22
N LEU A 19 18.98 -1.54 0.61
CA LEU A 19 17.80 -2.27 0.14
C LEU A 19 16.80 -1.35 -0.56
N LEU A 20 16.52 -0.17 0.01
CA LEU A 20 15.66 0.83 -0.61
C LEU A 20 16.21 1.31 -1.97
N GLU A 21 17.50 1.60 -2.04
CA GLU A 21 18.16 2.08 -3.28
C GLU A 21 18.25 1.00 -4.37
N ALA A 22 18.42 -0.27 -3.98
CA ALA A 22 18.57 -1.39 -4.91
C ALA A 22 17.24 -1.95 -5.43
N THR A 23 16.11 -1.57 -4.82
CA THR A 23 14.80 -2.13 -5.19
C THR A 23 14.30 -1.48 -6.47
N VAL A 24 14.34 -2.23 -7.58
CA VAL A 24 13.94 -1.78 -8.92
C VAL A 24 12.47 -2.07 -9.21
N GLU A 25 11.93 -3.15 -8.66
CA GLU A 25 10.54 -3.56 -8.91
C GLU A 25 9.57 -2.68 -8.10
N PRO A 26 8.57 -2.03 -8.73
CA PRO A 26 7.62 -1.14 -8.05
C PRO A 26 6.86 -1.77 -6.88
N SER A 27 6.37 -3.00 -7.03
CA SER A 27 5.66 -3.72 -5.96
C SER A 27 6.56 -3.98 -4.75
N SER A 28 7.76 -4.53 -4.97
CA SER A 28 8.75 -4.72 -3.91
C SER A 28 9.12 -3.41 -3.21
N CYS A 29 9.24 -2.31 -3.97
CA CYS A 29 9.53 -0.98 -3.43
C CYS A 29 8.40 -0.52 -2.48
N LEU A 30 7.15 -0.66 -2.90
CA LEU A 30 5.97 -0.32 -2.11
C LEU A 30 5.90 -1.13 -0.81
N GLU A 31 6.16 -2.44 -0.86
CA GLU A 31 6.15 -3.30 0.32
C GLU A 31 7.25 -2.94 1.33
N LEU A 32 8.45 -2.61 0.83
CA LEU A 32 9.56 -2.19 1.69
C LEU A 32 9.28 -0.83 2.34
N VAL A 33 8.74 0.13 1.58
CA VAL A 33 8.33 1.44 2.10
C VAL A 33 7.24 1.28 3.17
N ASP A 34 6.21 0.46 2.90
CA ASP A 34 5.13 0.21 3.87
C ASP A 34 5.65 -0.41 5.17
N SER A 35 6.55 -1.39 5.05
CA SER A 35 7.18 -2.05 6.19
C SER A 35 7.98 -1.06 7.05
N ILE A 36 8.79 -0.22 6.42
CA ILE A 36 9.60 0.80 7.12
C ILE A 36 8.73 1.85 7.81
N GLN A 37 7.62 2.26 7.18
CA GLN A 37 6.66 3.18 7.79
C GLN A 37 5.94 2.55 8.98
N ARG A 38 5.46 1.30 8.86
CA ARG A 38 4.80 0.55 9.94
C ARG A 38 5.73 0.24 11.12
N LEU A 39 7.03 0.06 10.87
CA LEU A 39 8.05 -0.08 11.92
C LEU A 39 8.33 1.23 12.66
N GLY A 40 7.81 2.37 12.20
CA GLY A 40 8.00 3.67 12.85
C GLY A 40 9.42 4.23 12.68
N VAL A 41 10.18 3.75 11.69
CA VAL A 41 11.58 4.16 11.45
C VAL A 41 11.78 4.91 10.13
N ALA A 42 10.69 5.25 9.44
CA ALA A 42 10.72 5.95 8.13
C ALA A 42 11.45 7.30 8.15
N TYR A 43 11.48 8.00 9.30
CA TYR A 43 12.17 9.28 9.46
C TYR A 43 13.70 9.19 9.28
N HIS A 44 14.27 7.97 9.25
CA HIS A 44 15.67 7.76 8.90
C HIS A 44 15.94 7.63 7.40
N PHE A 45 14.89 7.50 6.59
CA PHE A 45 14.97 7.11 5.18
C PHE A 45 14.08 7.99 4.28
N GLU A 46 13.87 9.26 4.65
CA GLU A 46 12.90 10.13 3.95
C GLU A 46 13.25 10.34 2.48
N ASP A 47 14.54 10.55 2.18
CA ASP A 47 15.04 10.74 0.82
C ASP A 47 14.92 9.46 0.00
N GLU A 48 15.28 8.32 0.57
CA GLU A 48 15.21 7.02 -0.09
C GLU A 48 13.75 6.62 -0.38
N ILE A 49 12.85 6.84 0.57
CA ILE A 49 11.41 6.60 0.39
C ILE A 49 10.86 7.52 -0.71
N LYS A 50 11.21 8.81 -0.70
CA LYS A 50 10.77 9.75 -1.73
C LYS A 50 11.27 9.33 -3.10
N ASN A 51 12.56 9.02 -3.25
CA ASN A 51 13.13 8.59 -4.52
C ASN A 51 12.48 7.30 -5.04
N GLY A 52 12.20 6.34 -4.14
CA GLY A 52 11.48 5.11 -4.50
C GLY A 52 10.06 5.40 -5.01
N LEU A 53 9.30 6.23 -4.29
CA LEU A 53 7.94 6.61 -4.69
C LEU A 53 7.90 7.47 -5.95
N ASP A 54 8.88 8.35 -6.17
CA ASP A 54 9.06 9.10 -7.42
C ASP A 54 9.25 8.14 -8.60
N GLY A 55 10.04 7.08 -8.41
CA GLY A 55 10.20 6.00 -9.40
C GLY A 55 8.89 5.30 -9.70
N VAL A 56 8.15 4.86 -8.67
CA VAL A 56 6.85 4.20 -8.82
C VAL A 56 5.83 5.11 -9.52
N TYR A 57 5.80 6.39 -9.18
CA TYR A 57 4.90 7.37 -9.80
C TYR A 57 5.27 7.63 -11.27
N GLY A 58 6.57 7.74 -11.58
CA GLY A 58 7.08 8.03 -12.91
C GLY A 58 6.85 6.90 -13.93
N VAL A 59 6.85 5.64 -13.50
CA VAL A 59 6.48 4.50 -14.37
C VAL A 59 4.99 4.52 -14.73
N GLY A 60 4.19 5.29 -13.98
CA GLY A 60 2.75 5.41 -14.12
C GLY A 60 2.00 4.54 -13.12
N ALA A 61 0.72 4.80 -12.96
CA ALA A 61 -0.14 3.93 -12.16
C ALA A 61 -0.06 2.51 -12.72
N HIS A 62 0.66 1.63 -12.05
CA HIS A 62 0.43 0.21 -12.21
C HIS A 62 -0.97 0.02 -11.65
N SER A 63 -1.97 0.01 -12.53
CA SER A 63 -3.17 -0.75 -12.26
C SER A 63 -2.67 -2.17 -12.01
N GLY A 64 -2.31 -2.49 -10.76
CA GLY A 64 -1.95 -3.84 -10.37
C GLY A 64 -3.09 -4.70 -10.88
N ASP A 65 -2.76 -5.76 -11.62
CA ASP A 65 -3.78 -6.75 -11.97
C ASP A 65 -4.37 -7.36 -10.68
N ASP A 66 -3.64 -7.24 -9.56
CA ASP A 66 -4.09 -7.59 -8.22
C ASP A 66 -4.50 -6.37 -7.36
N LEU A 67 -5.48 -6.61 -6.49
CA LEU A 67 -6.08 -5.60 -5.62
C LEU A 67 -5.08 -5.02 -4.61
N TYR A 68 -4.19 -5.87 -4.09
CA TYR A 68 -3.23 -5.50 -3.07
C TYR A 68 -2.25 -4.43 -3.55
N THR A 69 -1.59 -4.65 -4.69
CA THR A 69 -0.59 -3.72 -5.24
C THR A 69 -1.23 -2.39 -5.60
N ALA A 70 -2.40 -2.40 -6.25
CA ALA A 70 -3.12 -1.19 -6.63
C ALA A 70 -3.51 -0.34 -5.41
N ALA A 71 -4.06 -0.98 -4.37
CA ALA A 71 -4.46 -0.30 -3.15
C ALA A 71 -3.26 0.24 -2.36
N LEU A 72 -2.18 -0.55 -2.25
CA LEU A 72 -0.96 -0.13 -1.58
C LEU A 72 -0.30 1.06 -2.28
N GLN A 73 -0.18 1.01 -3.61
CA GLN A 73 0.33 2.10 -4.43
C GLN A 73 -0.49 3.37 -4.22
N PHE A 74 -1.82 3.26 -4.35
CA PHE A 74 -2.73 4.40 -4.17
C PHE A 74 -2.53 5.04 -2.79
N ARG A 75 -2.56 4.23 -1.72
CA ARG A 75 -2.40 4.72 -0.35
C ARG A 75 -1.07 5.44 -0.14
N LEU A 76 0.06 4.81 -0.48
CA LEU A 76 1.39 5.36 -0.21
C LEU A 76 1.66 6.65 -0.99
N LEU A 77 1.24 6.70 -2.26
CA LEU A 77 1.36 7.89 -3.09
C LEU A 77 0.46 9.02 -2.58
N ARG A 78 -0.81 8.74 -2.25
CA ARG A 78 -1.74 9.74 -1.74
C ARG A 78 -1.28 10.34 -0.41
N GLN A 79 -0.77 9.51 0.51
CA GLN A 79 -0.22 9.94 1.79
C GLN A 79 1.01 10.86 1.67
N ARG A 80 1.73 10.79 0.54
CA ARG A 80 2.87 11.65 0.24
C ARG A 80 2.53 12.85 -0.67
N GLY A 81 1.24 13.05 -0.95
CA GLY A 81 0.75 14.20 -1.71
C GLY A 81 0.87 14.07 -3.23
N TYR A 82 1.11 12.87 -3.76
CA TYR A 82 1.07 12.65 -5.20
C TYR A 82 -0.36 12.72 -5.72
N GLY A 83 -0.51 13.28 -6.92
CA GLY A 83 -1.80 13.45 -7.61
C GLY A 83 -2.31 12.16 -8.24
N VAL A 84 -2.65 11.16 -7.42
CA VAL A 84 -3.26 9.90 -7.89
C VAL A 84 -4.79 10.00 -7.87
N THR A 85 -5.47 9.44 -8.87
CA THR A 85 -6.94 9.36 -8.91
C THR A 85 -7.41 7.92 -8.65
N PRO A 86 -8.68 7.71 -8.26
CA PRO A 86 -9.24 6.37 -8.09
C PRO A 86 -9.25 5.53 -9.38
N ASP A 87 -8.91 6.09 -10.54
CA ASP A 87 -8.85 5.38 -11.83
C ASP A 87 -7.84 4.22 -11.83
N ILE A 88 -6.89 4.19 -10.87
CA ILE A 88 -6.01 3.05 -10.65
C ILE A 88 -6.80 1.76 -10.37
N PHE A 89 -8.00 1.88 -9.80
CA PHE A 89 -8.90 0.74 -9.52
C PHE A 89 -9.78 0.36 -10.72
N SER A 90 -9.74 1.08 -11.84
CA SER A 90 -10.65 0.87 -12.98
C SER A 90 -10.66 -0.57 -13.51
N LYS A 91 -9.52 -1.27 -13.52
CA LYS A 91 -9.43 -2.68 -13.93
C LYS A 91 -10.01 -3.66 -12.90
N LEU A 92 -10.18 -3.23 -11.66
CA LEU A 92 -10.69 -4.01 -10.54
C LEU A 92 -12.19 -3.77 -10.30
N LEU A 93 -12.77 -2.80 -11.01
CA LEU A 93 -14.19 -2.49 -11.02
C LEU A 93 -14.92 -3.24 -12.15
N GLU A 94 -16.21 -3.48 -11.94
CA GLU A 94 -17.18 -3.90 -12.94
C GLU A 94 -17.91 -2.69 -13.54
N LYS A 95 -18.80 -2.95 -14.51
CA LYS A 95 -19.59 -1.91 -15.20
C LYS A 95 -20.44 -1.07 -14.25
N GLU A 96 -20.80 -1.61 -13.09
CA GLU A 96 -21.66 -0.98 -12.08
C GLU A 96 -20.86 -0.30 -10.96
N ARG A 97 -19.55 -0.04 -11.16
CA ARG A 97 -18.62 0.48 -10.13
C ARG A 97 -18.48 -0.40 -8.88
N THR A 98 -18.91 -1.65 -8.97
CA THR A 98 -18.67 -2.67 -7.95
C THR A 98 -17.29 -3.30 -8.13
N PHE A 99 -16.57 -3.59 -7.05
CA PHE A 99 -15.33 -4.36 -7.14
C PHE A 99 -15.63 -5.80 -7.58
N LYS A 100 -14.78 -6.34 -8.46
CA LYS A 100 -14.94 -7.68 -9.03
C LYS A 100 -15.05 -8.75 -7.94
N PRO A 101 -16.00 -9.70 -8.03
CA PRO A 101 -16.16 -10.78 -7.04
C PRO A 101 -14.91 -11.63 -6.82
N CYS A 102 -14.04 -11.79 -7.83
CA CYS A 102 -12.77 -12.53 -7.67
C CYS A 102 -11.83 -11.92 -6.62
N THR A 103 -12.02 -10.64 -6.26
CA THR A 103 -11.23 -9.96 -5.23
C THR A 103 -11.78 -10.16 -3.80
N SER A 104 -12.98 -10.74 -3.67
CA SER A 104 -13.69 -10.88 -2.38
C SER A 104 -13.06 -11.86 -1.38
N LEU A 105 -12.12 -12.70 -1.83
CA LEU A 105 -11.41 -13.67 -0.99
C LEU A 105 -9.94 -13.29 -0.74
N ASP A 106 -9.46 -12.20 -1.33
CA ASP A 106 -8.10 -11.70 -1.09
C ASP A 106 -8.07 -10.85 0.18
N ALA A 107 -7.86 -11.50 1.33
CA ALA A 107 -7.82 -10.81 2.62
C ALA A 107 -6.75 -9.69 2.67
N LYS A 108 -5.59 -9.91 2.04
CA LYS A 108 -4.47 -8.93 2.03
C LYS A 108 -4.84 -7.72 1.16
N GLY A 109 -5.42 -7.97 -0.01
CA GLY A 109 -5.93 -6.94 -0.91
C GLY A 109 -7.09 -6.15 -0.33
N LEU A 110 -8.06 -6.82 0.31
CA LEU A 110 -9.20 -6.16 0.96
C LEU A 110 -8.76 -5.28 2.13
N LEU A 111 -7.81 -5.73 2.95
CA LEU A 111 -7.25 -4.91 4.03
C LEU A 111 -6.53 -3.69 3.47
N SER A 112 -5.76 -3.86 2.40
CA SER A 112 -5.05 -2.75 1.75
C SER A 112 -6.01 -1.76 1.10
N LEU A 113 -7.09 -2.26 0.48
CA LEU A 113 -8.17 -1.43 -0.08
C LEU A 113 -8.90 -0.64 1.00
N TYR A 114 -9.20 -1.29 2.13
CA TYR A 114 -9.78 -0.62 3.29
C TYR A 114 -8.88 0.53 3.78
N GLU A 115 -7.58 0.27 3.96
CA GLU A 115 -6.61 1.30 4.36
C GLU A 115 -6.52 2.44 3.33
N ALA A 116 -6.52 2.11 2.04
CA ALA A 116 -6.48 3.09 0.95
C ALA A 116 -7.72 3.99 0.93
N SER A 117 -8.90 3.44 1.21
CA SER A 117 -10.18 4.18 1.25
C SER A 117 -10.19 5.31 2.28
N HIS A 118 -9.37 5.24 3.33
CA HIS A 118 -9.26 6.32 4.32
C HIS A 118 -8.41 7.50 3.86
N THR A 119 -7.81 7.43 2.67
CA THR A 119 -7.13 8.57 2.02
C THR A 119 -8.04 9.37 1.09
N MET A 120 -9.35 9.06 1.11
CA MET A 120 -10.41 9.69 0.34
C MET A 120 -10.52 11.19 0.61
N ILE A 121 -10.75 11.96 -0.46
CA ILE A 121 -11.17 13.36 -0.41
C ILE A 121 -12.61 13.52 -0.89
N HIS A 122 -13.21 14.71 -0.68
CA HIS A 122 -14.59 14.96 -1.08
C HIS A 122 -14.83 14.70 -2.58
N GLY A 123 -15.87 13.94 -2.89
CA GLY A 123 -16.31 13.64 -4.26
C GLY A 123 -15.78 12.33 -4.84
N GLU A 124 -14.98 11.55 -4.11
CA GLU A 124 -14.44 10.27 -4.57
C GLU A 124 -15.34 9.08 -4.19
N GLU A 125 -16.50 8.97 -4.84
CA GLU A 125 -17.49 7.89 -4.60
C GLU A 125 -16.87 6.47 -4.68
N VAL A 126 -15.91 6.26 -5.58
CA VAL A 126 -15.20 4.97 -5.72
C VAL A 126 -14.52 4.52 -4.43
N LEU A 127 -14.01 5.46 -3.62
CA LEU A 127 -13.36 5.11 -2.34
C LEU A 127 -14.38 4.87 -1.22
N GLU A 128 -15.56 5.48 -1.29
CA GLU A 128 -16.68 5.15 -0.41
C GLU A 128 -17.15 3.71 -0.68
N ASP A 129 -17.34 3.36 -1.96
CA ASP A 129 -17.67 2.00 -2.40
C ASP A 129 -16.56 1.00 -2.00
N ALA A 130 -15.29 1.38 -2.13
CA ALA A 130 -14.14 0.57 -1.72
C ALA A 130 -14.15 0.27 -0.21
N LYS A 131 -14.53 1.26 0.61
CA LYS A 131 -14.66 1.10 2.05
C LYS A 131 -15.79 0.14 2.40
N GLU A 132 -16.97 0.30 1.81
CA GLU A 132 -18.10 -0.59 2.06
C GLU A 132 -17.78 -2.03 1.62
N PHE A 133 -17.24 -2.18 0.40
CA PHE A 133 -16.86 -3.47 -0.16
C PHE A 133 -15.84 -4.20 0.72
N SER A 134 -14.77 -3.51 1.13
CA SER A 134 -13.72 -4.10 1.96
C SER A 134 -14.24 -4.49 3.35
N VAL A 135 -15.01 -3.64 4.02
CA VAL A 135 -15.59 -3.94 5.34
C VAL A 135 -16.52 -5.16 5.27
N LYS A 136 -17.40 -5.21 4.27
CA LYS A 136 -18.33 -6.33 4.08
C LYS A 136 -17.59 -7.66 3.93
N HIS A 137 -16.59 -7.73 3.06
CA HIS A 137 -15.89 -8.98 2.77
C HIS A 137 -14.88 -9.37 3.84
N LEU A 138 -14.20 -8.41 4.48
CA LEU A 138 -13.37 -8.70 5.66
C LEU A 138 -14.19 -9.26 6.81
N ASN A 139 -15.38 -8.70 7.08
CA ASN A 139 -16.29 -9.24 8.10
C ASN A 139 -16.80 -10.64 7.75
N TYR A 140 -17.12 -10.89 6.47
CA TYR A 140 -17.48 -12.23 6.01
C TYR A 140 -16.35 -13.24 6.27
N LEU A 141 -15.11 -12.92 5.85
CA LEU A 141 -13.94 -13.76 6.09
C LEU A 141 -13.74 -14.01 7.60
N MET A 142 -13.77 -12.98 8.44
CA MET A 142 -13.66 -13.12 9.90
C MET A 142 -14.79 -13.97 10.52
N GLY A 143 -16.01 -13.86 10.01
CA GLY A 143 -17.14 -14.69 10.43
C GLY A 143 -16.93 -16.16 10.10
N THR A 144 -16.35 -16.48 8.94
CA THR A 144 -16.02 -17.85 8.57
C THR A 144 -14.94 -18.47 9.46
N TYR A 145 -13.93 -17.70 9.90
CA TYR A 145 -12.89 -18.18 10.82
C TYR A 145 -13.38 -18.43 12.25
N ARG A 146 -14.51 -17.84 12.66
CA ARG A 146 -15.13 -18.08 13.98
C ARG A 146 -16.02 -19.31 14.02
N ALA A 147 -16.36 -19.88 12.86
CA ALA A 147 -17.24 -21.05 12.73
C ALA A 147 -16.47 -22.38 12.57
N ILE A 148 -15.14 -22.33 12.68
CA ILE A 148 -14.20 -23.47 12.62
C ILE A 148 -13.52 -23.57 13.99
#